data_AF-A0A504H957-F1
#
_entry.id   AF-A0A504H957-F1
#
_cell.length_a   1.000
_cell.length_b   1.000
_cell.length_c   1.000
_cell.angle_alpha   90.00
_cell.angle_beta   90.00
_cell.angle_gamma   90.00
#
_symmetry.space_group_name_H-M   'P 1'
#
loop_
_entity.id
_entity.type
_entity.pdbx_description
1 polymer ?
#
loop_
_entity_poly.entity_id
_entity_poly.type
_entity_poly.pdbx_seq_one_letter_code
_entity_poly.pdbx_strand_id
1 'polypeptide(L)'
;MNPLPKVLDFLNALADAFTEWPSNLRQIAARICALARLLCERMKLPDRLDRSGPQRCVKISDPAYKRPDPLIYAQYYLMGQGLAVTWDNPDIEIRSGGNPVAPHMLAPDTEYEIVARIWNNSTEAPVVDLPVKFSYLSFGIGTVSHWIDETRT
;
A
#
# COMPACT_ATOMS: atom_id res chain seq x y z
N MET A 1 12.81 42.16 -47.67
CA MET A 1 12.43 40.80 -47.23
C MET A 1 11.02 40.53 -47.74
N ASN A 2 10.84 39.45 -48.51
CA ASN A 2 9.57 39.15 -49.15
C ASN A 2 8.58 38.60 -48.09
N PRO A 3 7.40 39.20 -47.87
CA PRO A 3 6.50 38.81 -46.78
C PRO A 3 5.63 37.58 -47.10
N LEU A 4 5.61 37.16 -48.37
CA LEU A 4 4.83 36.04 -48.89
C LEU A 4 4.97 34.71 -48.12
N PRO A 5 6.19 34.22 -47.75
CA PRO A 5 6.32 32.95 -47.03
C PRO A 5 5.66 32.98 -45.64
N LYS A 6 5.78 34.10 -44.91
CA LYS A 6 5.16 34.23 -43.58
C LYS A 6 3.63 34.26 -43.62
N VAL A 7 3.07 34.84 -44.69
CA VAL A 7 1.63 34.84 -44.92
C VAL A 7 1.14 33.43 -45.25
N LEU A 8 1.89 32.68 -46.06
CA LEU A 8 1.56 31.30 -46.40
C LEU A 8 1.62 30.38 -45.16
N ASP A 9 2.64 30.52 -44.33
CA ASP A 9 2.78 29.77 -43.07
C ASP A 9 1.60 30.06 -42.11
N PHE A 10 1.19 31.33 -42.00
CA PHE A 10 0.04 31.72 -41.18
C PHE A 10 -1.27 31.13 -41.71
N LEU A 11 -1.49 31.15 -43.03
CA LEU A 11 -2.69 30.57 -43.65
C LEU A 11 -2.75 29.04 -43.49
N ASN A 12 -1.60 28.36 -43.60
CA ASN A 12 -1.50 26.92 -43.37
C ASN A 12 -1.78 26.58 -41.89
N ALA A 13 -1.18 27.30 -40.94
CA ALA A 13 -1.46 27.11 -39.52
C ALA A 13 -2.93 27.38 -39.17
N LEU A 14 -3.56 28.34 -39.84
CA LEU A 14 -4.98 28.65 -39.67
C LEU A 14 -5.87 27.55 -40.26
N ALA A 15 -5.52 27.00 -41.43
CA ALA A 15 -6.19 25.85 -42.02
C ALA A 15 -6.05 24.59 -41.14
N ASP A 16 -4.85 24.31 -40.64
CA ASP A 16 -4.57 23.19 -39.73
C ASP A 16 -5.39 23.30 -38.44
N ALA A 17 -5.44 24.50 -37.83
CA ALA A 17 -6.28 24.76 -36.66
C ALA A 17 -7.78 24.50 -36.92
N PHE A 18 -8.28 24.81 -38.11
CA PHE A 18 -9.66 24.54 -38.51
C PHE A 18 -9.92 23.06 -38.84
N THR A 19 -8.95 22.34 -39.39
CA THR A 19 -9.08 20.91 -39.73
C THR A 19 -8.94 19.98 -38.51
N GLU A 20 -8.14 20.36 -37.51
CA GLU A 20 -7.97 19.60 -36.27
C GLU A 20 -9.08 19.87 -35.24
N TRP A 21 -9.78 21.00 -35.36
CA TRP A 21 -10.93 21.37 -34.53
C TRP A 21 -12.00 20.27 -34.42
N PRO A 22 -12.49 19.65 -35.51
CA PRO A 22 -13.48 18.57 -35.42
C PRO A 22 -12.95 17.31 -34.72
N SER A 23 -11.67 16.94 -34.90
CA SER A 23 -11.08 15.80 -34.18
C SER A 23 -10.89 16.09 -32.69
N ASN A 24 -10.48 17.31 -32.34
CA ASN A 24 -10.31 17.72 -30.95
C ASN A 24 -11.67 17.79 -30.24
N LEU A 25 -12.71 18.31 -30.89
CA LEU A 25 -14.08 18.29 -30.37
C LEU A 25 -14.60 16.86 -30.15
N ARG A 26 -14.32 15.92 -31.09
CA ARG A 26 -14.69 14.50 -30.91
C ARG A 26 -13.97 13.87 -29.73
N GLN A 27 -12.68 14.16 -29.54
CA GLN A 27 -11.91 13.65 -28.40
C GLN A 27 -12.42 14.22 -27.07
N ILE A 28 -12.73 15.51 -27.02
CA ILE A 28 -13.30 16.17 -25.84
C ILE A 28 -14.67 15.56 -25.53
N ALA A 29 -15.55 15.42 -26.53
CA ALA A 29 -16.85 14.79 -26.37
C ALA A 29 -16.73 13.34 -25.87
N ALA A 30 -15.80 12.54 -26.42
CA ALA A 30 -15.55 11.17 -25.97
C ALA A 30 -15.08 11.11 -24.51
N ARG A 31 -14.19 12.03 -24.09
CA ARG A 31 -13.75 12.14 -22.69
C ARG A 31 -14.88 12.58 -21.76
N ILE A 32 -15.72 13.52 -22.18
CA ILE A 32 -16.91 13.94 -21.42
C ILE A 32 -17.88 12.76 -21.28
N CYS A 33 -18.13 11.99 -22.34
CA CYS A 33 -18.96 10.79 -22.28
C CYS A 33 -18.37 9.72 -21.36
N ALA A 34 -17.05 9.49 -21.39
CA ALA A 34 -16.39 8.55 -20.49
C ALA A 34 -16.48 9.00 -19.03
N LEU A 35 -16.29 10.30 -18.77
CA LEU A 35 -16.44 10.89 -17.44
C LEU A 35 -17.89 10.78 -16.93
N ALA A 36 -18.87 11.07 -17.80
CA ALA A 36 -20.29 10.93 -17.48
C ALA A 36 -20.64 9.47 -17.15
N ARG A 37 -20.11 8.49 -17.90
CA ARG A 37 -20.27 7.07 -17.57
C ARG A 37 -19.68 6.71 -16.21
N LEU A 38 -18.47 7.18 -15.91
CA LEU A 38 -17.84 6.96 -14.60
C LEU A 38 -18.63 7.60 -13.45
N LEU A 39 -19.17 8.79 -13.66
CA LEU A 39 -20.04 9.46 -12.67
C LEU A 39 -21.35 8.69 -12.48
N CYS A 40 -21.98 8.20 -13.56
CA CYS A 40 -23.17 7.36 -13.48
C CYS A 40 -22.91 6.03 -12.76
N GLU A 41 -21.80 5.35 -13.06
CA GLU A 41 -21.39 4.14 -12.33
C GLU A 41 -21.11 4.44 -10.85
N ARG A 42 -20.47 5.58 -10.55
CA ARG A 42 -20.25 6.03 -9.17
C ARG A 42 -21.56 6.32 -8.41
N MET A 43 -22.59 6.83 -9.09
CA MET A 43 -23.92 7.02 -8.49
C MET A 43 -24.67 5.70 -8.25
N LYS A 44 -24.32 4.63 -8.98
CA LYS A 44 -24.86 3.28 -8.76
C LYS A 44 -24.13 2.53 -7.65
N LEU A 45 -22.90 2.93 -7.32
CA LEU A 45 -22.22 2.39 -6.16
C LEU A 45 -23.08 2.69 -4.93
N PRO A 46 -23.23 1.73 -4.01
CA PRO A 46 -23.91 2.00 -2.75
C PRO A 46 -23.23 3.20 -2.12
N ASP A 47 -24.03 4.15 -1.63
CA ASP A 47 -23.52 5.27 -0.85
C ASP A 47 -22.58 4.68 0.20
N ARG A 48 -21.37 5.26 0.31
CA ARG A 48 -20.29 4.73 1.14
C ARG A 48 -20.94 4.38 2.47
N LEU A 49 -21.10 3.08 2.78
CA LEU A 49 -21.83 2.65 3.97
C LEU A 49 -21.41 3.58 5.07
N ASP A 50 -22.35 4.39 5.53
CA ASP A 50 -22.08 5.35 6.58
C ASP A 50 -21.64 4.46 7.74
N ARG A 51 -20.31 4.36 7.94
CA ARG A 51 -19.73 3.55 9.02
C ARG A 51 -20.16 4.13 10.38
N SER A 52 -20.83 5.27 10.34
CA SER A 52 -21.57 5.94 11.40
C SER A 52 -23.08 5.99 11.11
N GLY A 53 -23.73 4.84 10.97
CA GLY A 53 -25.16 4.80 11.32
C GLY A 53 -25.34 5.35 12.75
N PRO A 54 -26.50 5.92 13.13
CA PRO A 54 -26.75 6.51 14.46
C PRO A 54 -26.87 5.44 15.56
N GLN A 55 -26.19 4.31 15.40
CA GLN A 55 -26.01 3.35 16.46
C GLN A 55 -24.78 3.77 17.24
N ARG A 56 -25.04 4.33 18.43
CA ARG A 56 -24.05 4.58 19.47
C ARG A 56 -23.13 3.38 19.73
N CYS A 57 -23.60 2.16 19.43
CA CYS A 57 -22.85 0.91 19.48
C CYS A 57 -23.25 -0.02 18.34
N VAL A 58 -22.28 -0.58 17.60
CA VAL A 58 -22.51 -1.73 16.72
C VAL A 58 -22.75 -2.96 17.61
N LYS A 59 -23.88 -3.67 17.43
CA LYS A 59 -24.08 -4.97 18.10
C LYS A 59 -23.08 -5.98 17.55
N ILE A 60 -22.00 -6.19 18.30
CA ILE A 60 -21.11 -7.33 18.10
C ILE A 60 -21.93 -8.59 18.41
N SER A 61 -22.00 -9.53 17.48
CA SER A 61 -22.63 -10.83 17.74
C SER A 61 -21.85 -11.51 18.87
N ASP A 62 -22.51 -11.86 19.96
CA ASP A 62 -21.90 -12.62 21.06
C ASP A 62 -22.08 -14.13 20.81
N PRO A 63 -21.03 -14.96 20.90
CA PRO A 63 -19.64 -14.60 21.17
C PRO A 63 -19.03 -13.80 20.01
N ALA A 64 -18.40 -12.67 20.36
CA ALA A 64 -17.61 -11.87 19.44
C ALA A 64 -16.63 -12.82 18.73
N TYR A 65 -16.80 -12.97 17.42
CA TYR A 65 -15.96 -13.79 16.56
C TYR A 65 -14.49 -13.60 16.93
N LYS A 66 -13.91 -14.63 17.55
CA LYS A 66 -12.49 -14.83 17.92
C LYS A 66 -11.78 -13.57 18.43
N ARG A 67 -11.33 -13.63 19.70
CA ARG A 67 -10.44 -12.63 20.29
C ARG A 67 -9.33 -12.31 19.27
N PRO A 68 -9.16 -11.05 18.83
CA PRO A 68 -8.08 -10.70 17.91
C PRO A 68 -6.78 -11.18 18.55
N ASP A 69 -6.00 -11.94 17.79
CA ASP A 69 -4.79 -12.58 18.31
C ASP A 69 -3.88 -11.49 18.90
N PRO A 70 -3.70 -11.44 20.23
CA PRO A 70 -2.92 -10.39 20.86
C PRO A 70 -1.43 -10.45 20.47
N LEU A 71 -1.02 -11.49 19.73
CA LEU A 71 0.36 -11.76 19.32
C LEU A 71 0.59 -11.57 17.81
N ILE A 72 -0.42 -11.18 17.02
CA ILE A 72 -0.21 -10.84 15.62
C ILE A 72 0.42 -9.44 15.51
N TYR A 73 1.75 -9.42 15.33
CA TYR A 73 2.52 -8.25 14.92
C TYR A 73 2.40 -7.97 13.41
N ALA A 74 1.18 -8.06 12.86
CA ALA A 74 0.95 -7.65 11.48
C ALA A 74 0.72 -6.14 11.46
N GLN A 75 1.79 -5.36 11.39
CA GLN A 75 1.72 -3.89 11.38
C GLN A 75 0.70 -3.38 10.36
N TYR A 76 0.71 -3.92 9.13
CA TYR A 76 -0.27 -3.55 8.10
C TYR A 76 -1.72 -3.89 8.48
N TYR A 77 -1.94 -5.00 9.18
CA TYR A 77 -3.26 -5.36 9.70
C TYR A 77 -3.69 -4.40 10.80
N LEU A 78 -2.82 -4.10 11.77
CA LEU A 78 -3.09 -3.17 12.87
C LEU A 78 -3.36 -1.75 12.34
N MET A 79 -2.56 -1.27 11.39
CA MET A 79 -2.80 0.00 10.68
C MET A 79 -4.13 -0.01 9.95
N GLY A 80 -4.50 -1.13 9.29
CA GLY A 80 -5.79 -1.30 8.64
C GLY A 80 -6.98 -1.29 9.61
N GLN A 81 -6.78 -1.65 10.87
CA GLN A 81 -7.76 -1.56 11.95
C GLN A 81 -7.74 -0.20 12.68
N GLY A 82 -6.82 0.71 12.33
CA GLY A 82 -6.65 2.00 13.01
C GLY A 82 -6.01 1.89 14.41
N LEU A 83 -5.34 0.78 14.71
CA LEU A 83 -4.62 0.56 15.96
C LEU A 83 -3.18 1.07 15.87
N ALA A 84 -2.64 1.55 16.98
CA ALA A 84 -1.27 2.02 17.07
C ALA A 84 -0.29 0.85 16.86
N VAL A 85 0.69 1.05 15.99
CA VAL A 85 1.77 0.08 15.76
C VAL A 85 2.85 0.27 16.81
N THR A 86 3.18 -0.79 17.56
CA THR A 86 4.37 -0.80 18.43
C THR A 86 5.61 -1.06 17.58
N TRP A 87 6.55 -0.12 17.61
CA TRP A 87 7.81 -0.20 16.86
C TRP A 87 8.84 -1.11 17.54
N ASP A 88 8.80 -1.21 18.87
CA ASP A 88 9.57 -2.20 19.62
C ASP A 88 8.82 -3.53 19.65
N ASN A 89 9.22 -4.44 18.78
CA ASN A 89 8.78 -5.82 18.84
C ASN A 89 9.80 -6.64 19.66
N PRO A 90 9.50 -7.03 20.91
CA PRO A 90 10.44 -7.80 21.74
C PRO A 90 10.68 -9.21 21.21
N ASP A 91 9.90 -9.66 20.24
CA ASP A 91 10.05 -10.98 19.63
C ASP A 91 11.04 -11.01 18.46
N ILE A 92 11.59 -9.86 18.04
CA ILE A 92 12.69 -9.81 17.06
C ILE A 92 13.92 -9.21 17.74
N GLU A 93 15.00 -9.98 17.80
CA GLU A 93 16.26 -9.61 18.44
C GLU A 93 17.40 -9.70 17.43
N ILE A 94 18.35 -8.77 17.50
CA ILE A 94 19.60 -8.81 16.74
C ILE A 94 20.71 -9.21 17.70
N ARG A 95 21.55 -10.18 17.31
CA ARG A 95 22.67 -10.66 18.12
C ARG A 95 23.98 -10.63 17.36
N SER A 96 25.08 -10.58 18.10
CA SER A 96 26.44 -10.75 17.60
C SER A 96 27.18 -11.75 18.48
N GLY A 97 27.51 -12.93 17.93
CA GLY A 97 28.12 -14.00 18.71
C GLY A 97 27.25 -14.42 19.90
N GLY A 98 25.94 -14.54 19.68
CA GLY A 98 24.97 -14.90 20.70
C GLY A 98 24.57 -13.81 21.72
N ASN A 99 25.19 -12.63 21.69
CA ASN A 99 24.84 -11.52 22.61
C ASN A 99 23.88 -10.51 21.95
N PRO A 100 22.85 -10.02 22.65
CA PRO A 100 21.94 -8.99 22.14
C PRO A 100 22.68 -7.70 21.75
N VAL A 101 22.32 -7.14 20.60
CA VAL A 101 22.82 -5.86 20.08
C VAL A 101 21.65 -4.92 19.82
N ALA A 102 21.73 -3.70 20.32
CA ALA A 102 20.71 -2.70 20.08
C ALA A 102 20.74 -2.23 18.60
N PRO A 103 19.59 -2.03 17.93
CA PRO A 103 19.55 -1.68 16.50
C PRO A 103 20.31 -0.40 16.10
N HIS A 104 20.45 0.55 17.02
CA HIS A 104 21.19 1.80 16.79
C HIS A 104 22.71 1.67 16.96
N MET A 105 23.18 0.50 17.40
CA MET A 105 24.60 0.19 17.62
C MET A 105 25.18 -0.72 16.52
N LEU A 106 24.43 -0.94 15.43
CA LEU A 106 24.89 -1.77 14.32
C LEU A 106 26.05 -1.09 13.59
N ALA A 107 27.13 -1.84 13.39
CA ALA A 107 28.29 -1.41 12.64
C ALA A 107 28.09 -1.74 11.15
N PRO A 108 28.62 -0.90 10.24
CA PRO A 108 28.64 -1.21 8.82
C PRO A 108 29.49 -2.46 8.55
N ASP A 109 29.15 -3.19 7.49
CA ASP A 109 29.91 -4.35 7.01
C ASP A 109 30.18 -5.41 8.09
N THR A 110 29.18 -5.63 8.97
CA THR A 110 29.25 -6.58 10.06
C THR A 110 28.09 -7.57 9.96
N GLU A 111 28.39 -8.87 10.06
CA GLU A 111 27.38 -9.91 10.09
C GLU A 111 26.73 -9.99 11.48
N TYR A 112 25.41 -10.13 11.50
CA TYR A 112 24.60 -10.26 12.70
C TYR A 112 23.64 -11.45 12.58
N GLU A 113 23.28 -12.00 13.72
CA GLU A 113 22.25 -13.03 13.86
C GLU A 113 20.90 -12.34 14.08
N ILE A 114 19.88 -12.74 13.31
CA ILE A 114 18.50 -12.30 13.54
C ILE A 114 17.73 -13.44 14.18
N VAL A 115 17.17 -13.19 15.37
CA VAL A 115 16.37 -14.16 16.11
C VAL A 115 14.94 -13.66 16.17
N ALA A 116 14.00 -14.42 15.60
CA ALA A 116 12.57 -14.17 15.77
C ALA A 116 11.93 -15.25 16.63
N ARG A 117 11.10 -14.83 17.59
CA ARG A 117 10.22 -15.70 18.36
C ARG A 117 8.84 -15.67 17.73
N ILE A 118 8.40 -16.81 17.23
CA ILE A 118 7.06 -16.97 16.65
C ILE A 118 6.16 -17.64 17.67
N TRP A 119 5.10 -16.96 18.07
CA TRP A 119 4.11 -17.51 18.99
C TRP A 119 2.99 -18.19 18.21
N ASN A 120 2.69 -19.43 18.57
CA ASN A 120 1.49 -20.11 18.09
C ASN A 120 0.41 -20.09 19.17
N ASN A 121 -0.65 -19.32 18.92
CA ASN A 121 -1.79 -19.18 19.83
C ASN A 121 -2.94 -20.16 19.54
N SER A 122 -2.69 -21.19 18.73
CA SER A 122 -3.67 -22.27 18.47
C SER A 122 -3.89 -23.10 19.73
N THR A 123 -5.16 -23.23 20.15
CA THR A 123 -5.55 -24.03 21.32
C THR A 123 -5.75 -25.51 21.01
N GLU A 124 -5.79 -25.87 19.73
CA GLU A 124 -6.21 -27.21 19.28
C GLU A 124 -5.07 -28.02 18.65
N ALA A 125 -4.12 -27.36 18.00
CA ALA A 125 -2.99 -28.04 17.36
C ALA A 125 -1.76 -27.13 17.19
N PRO A 126 -0.54 -27.66 17.41
CA PRO A 126 0.67 -26.93 17.07
C PRO A 126 0.80 -26.79 15.55
N VAL A 127 1.23 -25.62 15.08
CA VAL A 127 1.71 -25.42 13.72
C VAL A 127 3.18 -25.82 13.73
N VAL A 128 3.47 -26.95 13.09
CA VAL A 128 4.83 -27.47 12.92
C VAL A 128 5.32 -27.07 11.53
N ASP A 129 6.62 -26.80 11.39
CA ASP A 129 7.25 -26.53 10.09
C ASP A 129 6.71 -25.28 9.39
N LEU A 130 6.35 -24.25 10.17
CA LEU A 130 5.87 -22.97 9.64
C LEU A 130 7.03 -22.28 8.92
N PRO A 131 6.92 -21.99 7.60
CA PRO A 131 7.94 -21.20 6.91
C PRO A 131 7.95 -19.75 7.43
N VAL A 132 9.13 -19.32 7.86
CA VAL A 132 9.43 -17.98 8.37
C VAL A 132 10.41 -17.32 7.41
N LYS A 133 10.05 -16.14 6.94
CA LYS A 133 10.78 -15.41 5.90
C LYS A 133 11.28 -14.08 6.45
N PHE A 134 12.57 -13.81 6.28
CA PHE A 134 13.21 -12.59 6.74
C PHE A 134 13.53 -11.66 5.57
N SER A 135 13.14 -10.40 5.72
CA SER A 135 13.46 -9.33 4.78
C SER A 135 13.52 -8.01 5.52
N TYR A 136 14.30 -7.05 5.03
CA TYR A 136 14.32 -5.69 5.54
C TYR A 136 13.91 -4.68 4.47
N LEU A 137 13.40 -3.53 4.89
CA LEU A 137 13.02 -2.44 4.00
C LEU A 137 14.14 -1.41 3.93
N SER A 138 14.49 -0.96 2.74
CA SER A 138 15.38 0.19 2.59
C SER A 138 14.68 1.47 3.07
N PHE A 139 15.45 2.33 3.74
CA PHE A 139 14.97 3.62 4.20
C PHE A 139 15.09 4.69 3.10
N GLY A 140 14.04 5.49 2.88
CA GLY A 140 14.06 6.65 1.98
C GLY A 140 12.93 6.69 0.93
N ILE A 141 13.00 7.64 0.00
CA ILE A 141 12.10 7.66 -1.18
C ILE A 141 12.42 6.44 -2.04
N GLY A 142 11.41 5.61 -2.30
CA GLY A 142 11.58 4.38 -3.08
C GLY A 142 11.94 3.15 -2.24
N THR A 143 11.47 3.08 -0.98
CA THR A 143 11.59 1.87 -0.13
C THR A 143 11.29 0.60 -0.91
N VAL A 144 12.26 -0.33 -0.87
CA VAL A 144 12.18 -1.66 -1.45
C VAL A 144 12.46 -2.71 -0.38
N SER A 145 11.86 -3.89 -0.55
CA SER A 145 12.14 -5.04 0.32
C SER A 145 13.36 -5.79 -0.18
N HIS A 146 14.32 -6.00 0.71
CA HIS A 146 15.51 -6.79 0.50
C HIS A 146 15.36 -8.13 1.21
N TRP A 147 15.42 -9.20 0.42
CA TRP A 147 15.39 -10.56 0.92
C TRP A 147 16.65 -10.88 1.76
N ILE A 148 16.47 -11.54 2.90
CA ILE A 148 17.56 -12.09 3.71
C ILE A 148 17.57 -13.61 3.54
N ASP A 149 16.59 -14.31 4.14
CA ASP A 149 16.54 -15.78 4.12
C ASP A 149 15.17 -16.34 4.57
N GLU A 150 14.99 -17.66 4.43
CA GLU A 150 13.83 -18.42 4.88
C GLU A 150 14.26 -19.59 5.78
N THR A 151 13.54 -19.79 6.88
CA THR A 151 13.70 -20.92 7.78
C THR A 151 12.35 -21.51 8.15
N ARG A 152 12.32 -22.59 8.94
CA ARG A 152 11.09 -23.21 9.43
C ARG A 152 11.16 -23.41 10.94
N THR A 153 10.03 -23.24 11.63
CA THR A 153 9.91 -23.42 13.10
C THR A 153 9.97 -24.87 13.53
#